data_AF-A0A962RMI4-F1
#
_entry.id   AF-A0A962RMI4-F1
#
_cell.length_a   1.000
_cell.length_b   1.000
_cell.length_c   1.000
_cell.angle_alpha   90.00
_cell.angle_beta   90.00
_cell.angle_gamma   90.00
#
_symmetry.space_group_name_H-M   'P 1'
#
loop_
_entity.id
_entity.type
_entity.pdbx_description
1 polymer ?
#
loop_
_entity_poly.entity_id
_entity_poly.type
_entity_poly.pdbx_seq_one_letter_code
_entity_poly.pdbx_strand_id
1 'polypeptide(L)'
;MDPIQGAGGPRPINPGQQDMNVSRPEGASHFEENLAGTGEAQSPVPTDPTVHLDAQVQAVRELREQGMGIDEIRRGLVETNLESVFGPNPPQELVDSVHERVKTDPTLGAMFNKIIAAAQS
;
A
#
# COMPACT_ATOMS: atom_id res chain seq x y z
N MET A 1 -31.13 -58.03 -14.58
CA MET A 1 -29.74 -58.43 -14.30
C MET A 1 -28.89 -57.62 -15.25
N ASP A 2 -28.14 -56.63 -14.75
CA ASP A 2 -27.22 -55.80 -15.53
C ASP A 2 -25.89 -55.68 -14.77
N PRO A 3 -24.74 -55.68 -15.46
CA PRO A 3 -23.42 -56.01 -14.89
C PRO A 3 -22.77 -54.87 -14.12
N ILE A 4 -22.00 -55.24 -13.09
CA ILE A 4 -21.08 -54.39 -12.34
C ILE A 4 -19.95 -53.93 -13.28
N GLN A 5 -19.67 -52.62 -13.33
CA GLN A 5 -18.36 -52.14 -13.78
C GLN A 5 -17.84 -51.10 -12.79
N GLY A 6 -17.20 -51.62 -11.75
CA GLY A 6 -16.28 -50.86 -10.92
C GLY A 6 -14.97 -50.66 -11.69
N ALA A 7 -14.45 -49.44 -11.67
CA ALA A 7 -13.06 -49.16 -11.97
C ALA A 7 -12.59 -48.07 -11.02
N GLY A 8 -12.20 -48.49 -9.81
CA GLY A 8 -11.22 -47.77 -9.01
C GLY A 8 -9.84 -47.98 -9.61
N GLY A 9 -9.03 -46.92 -9.60
CA GLY A 9 -7.60 -46.98 -9.87
C GLY A 9 -7.10 -45.84 -10.78
N PRO A 10 -6.34 -44.86 -10.26
CA PRO A 10 -5.61 -43.91 -11.10
C PRO A 10 -4.59 -44.67 -11.97
N ARG A 11 -4.46 -44.25 -13.24
CA ARG A 11 -3.54 -44.90 -14.19
C ARG A 11 -2.08 -44.62 -13.80
N PRO A 12 -1.16 -45.61 -13.94
CA PRO A 12 0.26 -45.44 -13.66
C PRO A 12 0.91 -44.47 -14.66
N ILE A 13 1.71 -43.55 -14.15
CA ILE A 13 2.55 -42.63 -14.93
C ILE A 13 3.87 -43.36 -15.18
N ASN A 14 4.22 -43.60 -16.44
CA ASN A 14 5.48 -44.23 -16.82
C ASN A 14 6.66 -43.28 -16.53
N PRO A 15 7.70 -43.69 -15.76
CA PRO A 15 8.83 -42.83 -15.40
C PRO A 15 9.88 -42.65 -16.52
N GLY A 16 9.50 -42.83 -17.79
CA GLY A 16 10.43 -42.90 -18.93
C GLY A 16 10.27 -41.82 -20.00
N GLN A 17 9.42 -40.80 -19.81
CA GLN A 17 9.23 -39.74 -20.79
C GLN A 17 9.29 -38.36 -20.13
N GLN A 18 10.52 -37.83 -20.07
CA GLN A 18 10.79 -36.42 -19.88
C GLN A 18 11.36 -35.86 -21.18
N ASP A 19 10.50 -35.68 -22.18
CA ASP A 19 10.85 -34.84 -23.32
C ASP A 19 10.56 -33.39 -22.93
N MET A 20 11.64 -32.70 -22.60
CA MET A 20 11.72 -31.26 -22.41
C MET A 20 11.30 -30.55 -23.69
N ASN A 21 10.28 -29.69 -23.64
CA ASN A 21 10.48 -28.30 -24.04
C ASN A 21 9.39 -27.37 -23.51
N VAL A 22 9.91 -26.38 -22.81
CA VAL A 22 9.24 -25.23 -22.22
C VAL A 22 8.67 -24.36 -23.34
N SER A 23 7.35 -24.32 -23.47
CA SER A 23 6.69 -23.20 -24.16
C SER A 23 6.83 -21.98 -23.26
N ARG A 24 7.87 -21.19 -23.55
CA ARG A 24 8.11 -19.90 -22.91
C ARG A 24 6.96 -18.97 -23.28
N PRO A 25 6.25 -18.34 -22.33
CA PRO A 25 5.38 -17.22 -22.67
C PRO A 25 6.27 -16.08 -23.17
N GLU A 26 6.21 -15.79 -24.48
CA GLU A 26 6.64 -14.50 -25.03
C GLU A 26 5.73 -13.42 -24.45
N GLY A 27 6.27 -12.58 -23.58
CA GLY A 27 5.53 -11.51 -22.90
C GLY A 27 6.24 -10.89 -21.70
N ALA A 28 7.30 -11.53 -21.19
CA ALA A 28 8.07 -11.04 -20.04
C ALA A 28 9.39 -10.34 -20.42
N SER A 29 9.45 -9.65 -21.55
CA SER A 29 10.73 -9.11 -22.08
C SER A 29 10.75 -7.60 -22.36
N HIS A 30 9.87 -6.80 -21.75
CA HIS A 30 9.91 -5.34 -21.89
C HIS A 30 9.65 -4.53 -20.60
N PHE A 31 9.66 -5.18 -19.43
CA PHE A 31 9.56 -4.45 -18.15
C PHE A 31 10.91 -4.28 -17.44
N GLU A 32 11.96 -4.98 -17.86
CA GLU A 32 13.27 -4.94 -17.17
C GLU A 32 14.24 -3.89 -17.72
N GLU A 33 13.98 -3.23 -18.85
CA GLU A 33 14.92 -2.23 -19.41
C GLU A 33 14.81 -0.85 -18.76
N ASN A 34 13.70 -0.52 -18.08
CA ASN A 34 13.57 0.77 -17.37
C ASN A 34 14.01 0.73 -15.90
N LEU A 35 14.52 -0.40 -15.41
CA LEU A 35 14.95 -0.55 -14.00
C LEU A 35 16.46 -0.71 -13.80
N ALA A 36 17.24 -0.89 -14.87
CA ALA A 36 18.67 -1.18 -14.80
C ALA A 36 19.54 -0.02 -15.34
N GLY A 37 19.18 1.23 -15.03
CA GLY A 37 19.81 2.41 -15.63
C GLY A 37 19.93 3.60 -14.69
N THR A 38 20.68 3.46 -13.59
CA THR A 38 21.64 4.46 -13.05
C THR A 38 22.15 3.93 -11.72
N GLY A 39 23.40 3.51 -11.71
CA GLY A 39 24.17 3.18 -10.51
C GLY A 39 24.51 4.45 -9.72
N GLU A 40 23.49 5.12 -9.20
CA GLU A 40 23.60 5.90 -7.98
C GLU A 40 22.59 5.28 -7.03
N ALA A 41 23.09 4.44 -6.13
CA ALA A 41 22.40 4.20 -4.88
C ALA A 41 22.23 5.57 -4.21
N GLN A 42 21.14 6.28 -4.52
CA GLN A 42 20.64 7.30 -3.63
C GLN A 42 20.27 6.50 -2.38
N SER A 43 21.21 6.47 -1.43
CA SER A 43 20.89 6.08 -0.07
C SER A 43 19.60 6.82 0.25
N PRO A 44 18.49 6.14 0.61
CA PRO A 44 17.30 6.86 1.02
C PRO A 44 17.80 7.86 2.05
N VAL A 45 17.56 9.16 1.79
CA VAL A 45 17.81 10.17 2.80
C VAL A 45 17.10 9.61 4.04
N PRO A 46 17.80 9.37 5.15
CA PRO A 46 17.10 9.08 6.39
C PRO A 46 16.36 10.36 6.72
N THR A 47 15.14 10.49 6.22
CA THR A 47 14.21 11.49 6.70
C THR A 47 13.96 11.10 8.14
N ASP A 48 14.58 11.86 9.03
CA ASP A 48 14.45 11.66 10.45
C ASP A 48 12.94 11.63 10.79
N PRO A 49 12.39 10.51 11.30
CA PRO A 49 10.95 10.35 11.49
C PRO A 49 10.39 11.36 12.51
N THR A 50 11.26 11.96 13.32
CA THR A 50 10.90 13.05 14.24
C THR A 50 10.52 14.33 13.48
N VAL A 51 11.16 14.64 12.35
CA VAL A 51 10.85 15.83 11.53
C VAL A 51 9.46 15.76 10.90
N HIS A 52 8.94 14.55 10.65
CA HIS A 52 7.59 14.35 10.11
C HIS A 52 6.50 14.49 11.18
N LEU A 53 6.81 14.18 12.44
CA LEU A 53 5.84 14.26 13.53
C LEU A 53 5.53 15.71 13.92
N ASP A 54 6.53 16.59 13.93
CA ASP A 54 6.35 18.01 14.26
C ASP A 54 5.48 18.73 13.22
N ALA A 55 5.69 18.45 11.93
CA ALA A 55 4.86 18.99 10.85
C ALA A 55 3.40 18.52 10.95
N GLN A 56 3.17 17.25 11.31
CA GLN A 56 1.82 16.70 11.50
C GLN A 56 1.14 17.30 12.74
N VAL A 57 1.88 17.54 13.82
CA VAL A 57 1.37 18.21 15.03
C VAL A 57 1.04 19.67 14.75
N GLN A 58 1.89 20.38 14.00
CA GLN A 58 1.64 21.77 13.60
C GLN A 58 0.40 21.88 12.70
N ALA A 59 0.27 21.03 11.69
CA ALA A 59 -0.91 21.00 10.81
C ALA A 59 -2.20 20.81 11.62
N VAL A 60 -2.21 19.89 12.60
CA VAL A 60 -3.38 19.73 13.48
C VAL A 60 -3.68 21.00 14.28
N ARG A 61 -2.67 21.70 14.79
CA ARG A 61 -2.87 22.94 15.55
C ARG A 61 -3.48 24.04 14.67
N GLU A 62 -2.98 24.22 13.45
CA GLU A 62 -3.51 25.19 12.50
C GLU A 62 -4.97 24.90 12.12
N LEU A 63 -5.30 23.62 11.85
CA LEU A 63 -6.67 23.21 11.52
C LEU A 63 -7.62 23.40 12.73
N ARG A 64 -7.14 23.16 13.95
CA ARG A 64 -7.86 23.42 15.20
C ARG A 64 -8.13 24.90 15.44
N GLU A 65 -7.13 25.76 15.26
CA GLU A 65 -7.25 27.22 15.43
C GLU A 65 -8.30 27.81 14.47
N GLN A 66 -8.46 27.18 13.30
CA GLN A 66 -9.51 27.50 12.33
C GLN A 66 -10.91 26.99 12.74
N GLY A 67 -11.04 26.31 13.87
CA GLY A 67 -12.30 25.80 14.39
C GLY A 67 -12.81 24.54 13.70
N MET A 68 -11.96 23.83 12.96
CA MET A 68 -12.36 22.62 12.23
C MET A 68 -12.71 21.46 13.17
N GLY A 69 -13.68 20.65 12.76
CA GLY A 69 -14.04 19.42 13.45
C GLY A 69 -12.95 18.35 13.35
N ILE A 70 -13.06 17.32 14.19
CA ILE A 70 -12.08 16.22 14.26
C ILE A 70 -12.01 15.46 12.92
N ASP A 71 -13.11 15.37 12.17
CA ASP A 71 -13.16 14.70 10.87
C ASP A 71 -12.39 15.51 9.80
N GLU A 72 -12.55 16.83 9.79
CA GLU A 72 -11.80 17.73 8.89
C GLU A 72 -10.30 17.75 9.22
N ILE A 73 -9.94 17.76 10.51
CA ILE A 73 -8.54 17.64 10.96
C ILE A 73 -7.93 16.32 10.49
N ARG A 74 -8.68 15.22 10.56
CA ARG A 74 -8.23 13.90 10.10
C ARG A 74 -8.04 13.89 8.58
N ARG A 75 -8.95 14.51 7.83
CA ARG A 75 -8.81 14.67 6.37
C ARG A 75 -7.56 15.50 6.01
N GLY A 76 -7.32 16.62 6.69
CA GLY A 76 -6.13 17.44 6.46
C GLY A 76 -4.82 16.73 6.80
N LEU A 77 -4.81 15.90 7.85
CA LEU A 77 -3.67 15.02 8.16
C LEU A 77 -3.43 13.97 7.07
N VAL A 78 -4.50 13.40 6.50
CA VAL A 78 -4.37 12.45 5.37
C VAL A 78 -3.78 13.14 4.16
N GLU A 79 -4.27 14.34 3.83
CA GLU A 79 -3.76 15.15 2.73
C GLU A 79 -2.27 15.49 2.91
N THR A 80 -1.89 16.01 4.08
CA THR A 80 -0.48 16.32 4.41
C THR A 80 0.43 15.09 4.28
N ASN A 81 -0.04 13.94 4.75
CA ASN A 81 0.71 12.69 4.63
C ASN A 81 0.85 12.23 3.18
N LEU A 82 -0.22 12.33 2.39
CA LEU A 82 -0.19 11.98 0.98
C LEU A 82 0.69 12.93 0.17
N GLU A 83 0.71 14.23 0.50
CA GLU A 83 1.61 15.21 -0.11
C GLU A 83 3.09 14.84 0.08
N SER A 84 3.45 14.31 1.26
CA SER A 84 4.82 13.87 1.53
C SER A 84 5.28 12.68 0.68
N VAL A 85 4.34 11.88 0.18
CA VAL A 85 4.61 10.65 -0.58
C VAL A 85 4.45 10.87 -2.09
N PHE A 86 3.41 11.60 -2.50
CA PHE A 86 3.01 11.77 -3.90
C PHE A 86 3.30 13.17 -4.45
N GLY A 87 3.79 14.09 -3.62
CA GLY A 87 3.99 15.48 -3.99
C GLY A 87 2.73 16.34 -3.78
N PRO A 88 2.84 17.66 -4.05
CA PRO A 88 1.76 18.61 -3.77
C PRO A 88 0.51 18.30 -4.62
N ASN A 89 -0.68 18.46 -4.02
CA ASN A 89 -1.99 18.17 -4.63
C ASN A 89 -2.19 16.68 -4.99
N PRO A 90 -2.21 15.77 -4.00
CA PRO A 90 -2.54 14.37 -4.24
C PRO A 90 -3.93 14.23 -4.90
N PRO A 91 -4.15 13.18 -5.73
CA PRO A 91 -5.46 12.96 -6.35
C PRO A 91 -6.58 12.90 -5.31
N GLN A 92 -7.66 13.66 -5.51
CA GLN A 92 -8.73 13.77 -4.52
C GLN A 92 -9.36 12.41 -4.18
N GLU A 93 -9.51 11.51 -5.16
CA GLU A 93 -10.01 10.16 -4.94
C GLU A 93 -9.12 9.34 -4.00
N LEU A 94 -7.80 9.56 -4.05
CA LEU A 94 -6.84 8.91 -3.16
C LEU A 94 -6.98 9.47 -1.74
N VAL A 95 -7.09 10.78 -1.60
CA VAL A 95 -7.34 11.44 -0.31
C VAL A 95 -8.63 10.89 0.32
N ASP A 96 -9.71 10.84 -0.45
CA ASP A 96 -11.02 10.36 0.04
C ASP A 96 -10.97 8.88 0.40
N SER A 97 -10.33 8.03 -0.42
CA SER A 97 -10.17 6.60 -0.17
C SER A 97 -9.37 6.32 1.11
N VAL A 98 -8.24 7.01 1.28
CA VAL A 98 -7.40 6.87 2.48
C VAL A 98 -8.12 7.41 3.70
N HIS A 99 -8.80 8.55 3.59
CA HIS A 99 -9.59 9.12 4.68
C HIS A 99 -10.69 8.18 5.16
N GLU A 100 -11.42 7.56 4.24
CA GLU A 100 -12.45 6.57 4.59
C GLU A 100 -11.84 5.31 5.22
N ARG A 101 -10.64 4.91 4.79
CA ARG A 101 -9.90 3.83 5.44
C ARG A 101 -9.48 4.18 6.87
N VAL A 102 -9.03 5.40 7.13
CA VAL A 102 -8.69 5.85 8.50
C VAL A 102 -9.92 5.89 9.40
N LYS A 103 -11.11 6.20 8.86
CA LYS A 103 -12.37 6.17 9.63
C LYS A 103 -12.83 4.76 9.98
N THR A 104 -12.66 3.81 9.06
CA THR A 104 -13.19 2.44 9.20
C THR A 104 -12.20 1.47 9.85
N ASP A 105 -10.89 1.72 9.73
CA ASP A 105 -9.85 0.91 10.34
C ASP A 105 -9.52 1.41 11.75
N PRO A 106 -9.77 0.61 12.81
CA PRO A 106 -9.59 1.04 14.19
C PRO A 106 -8.13 1.31 14.55
N THR A 107 -7.18 0.61 13.91
CA THR A 107 -5.75 0.78 14.17
C THR A 107 -5.26 2.09 13.54
N LEU A 108 -5.62 2.35 12.29
CA LEU A 108 -5.28 3.62 11.63
C LEU A 108 -5.95 4.80 12.33
N GLY A 109 -7.24 4.69 12.64
CA GLY A 109 -7.97 5.73 13.36
C GLY A 109 -7.33 6.04 14.73
N ALA A 110 -6.88 5.03 15.46
CA ALA A 110 -6.18 5.23 16.73
C ALA A 110 -4.83 5.96 16.56
N MET A 111 -4.07 5.70 15.48
CA MET A 111 -2.82 6.42 15.21
C MET A 111 -3.06 7.90 14.94
N PHE A 112 -4.03 8.24 14.09
CA PHE A 112 -4.40 9.63 13.82
C PHE A 112 -4.91 10.33 15.09
N ASN A 113 -5.71 9.66 15.90
CA ASN A 113 -6.19 10.23 17.16
C ASN A 113 -5.05 10.50 18.15
N LYS A 114 -3.97 9.69 18.15
CA LYS A 114 -2.79 9.95 18.99
C LYS A 114 -2.05 11.20 18.56
N ILE A 115 -1.90 11.43 17.26
CA ILE A 115 -1.29 12.66 16.71
C ILE A 115 -2.15 13.87 17.09
N ILE A 116 -3.47 13.76 16.94
CA ILE A 116 -4.42 14.82 17.31
C ILE A 116 -4.41 15.12 18.81
N ALA A 117 -4.23 14.09 19.65
CA ALA A 117 -4.10 14.25 21.09
C ALA A 117 -2.75 14.87 21.48
N ALA A 118 -1.65 14.49 20.82
CA ALA A 118 -0.33 15.06 21.04
C ALA A 118 -0.31 16.56 20.73
N ALA A 119 -1.05 17.01 19.71
CA ALA A 119 -1.19 18.43 19.38
C ALA A 119 -1.92 19.27 20.44
N GLN A 120 -2.58 18.65 21.44
CA GLN A 120 -3.31 19.31 22.53
C GLN A 120 -2.49 19.50 23.81
N SER A 121 -1.31 18.87 23.90
CA SER A 121 -0.38 19.02 25.03
C SER A 121 0.58 20.17 24.79
#